data_AF-A0A8J4UVD5-F1
#
_entry.id   AF-A0A8J4UVD5-F1
#
_cell.length_a   1.000
_cell.length_b   1.000
_cell.length_c   1.000
_cell.angle_alpha   90.00
_cell.angle_beta   90.00
_cell.angle_gamma   90.00
#
_symmetry.space_group_name_H-M   'P 1'
#
loop_
_entity.id
_entity.type
_entity.pdbx_description
1 polymer ?
#
loop_
_entity_poly.entity_id
_entity_poly.type
_entity_poly.pdbx_seq_one_letter_code
_entity_poly.pdbx_strand_id
1 'polypeptide(L)'
;MSGTPKKNPNGSIAFPYEFTVLKKKQTSEINSELETLMFSYNGKEYNADSNCGLVLQEMGWDTFTNDDKKRIATYFVDHCLHSNGILFSPGGFEGESSPFSKSMFSIFKPTFTYPEITIDSKGDLTMEYWNKDYTNNTVKFNRIVIDSNGDIKSRKIIKSYRTLALFLVTSVAFVGFVLMKKKLIKL
;
A
#
# COMPACT_ATOMS: atom_id res chain seq x y z
N MET A 1 -23.78 14.71 12.93
CA MET A 1 -25.05 13.93 12.84
C MET A 1 -24.67 12.49 13.18
N SER A 2 -25.11 11.95 14.31
CA SER A 2 -24.86 10.55 14.68
C SER A 2 -25.95 9.68 14.05
N GLY A 3 -25.73 9.24 12.81
CA GLY A 3 -26.58 8.25 12.17
C GLY A 3 -26.28 6.87 12.77
N THR A 4 -27.31 6.07 13.02
CA THR A 4 -27.11 4.65 13.34
C THR A 4 -26.36 4.01 12.18
N PRO A 5 -25.26 3.26 12.42
CA PRO A 5 -24.47 2.66 11.34
C PRO A 5 -25.37 1.86 10.40
N LYS A 6 -25.31 2.13 9.10
CA LYS A 6 -26.07 1.40 8.08
C LYS A 6 -25.56 -0.04 8.00
N LYS A 7 -26.14 -0.93 8.83
CA LYS A 7 -25.88 -2.37 8.79
C LYS A 7 -26.78 -3.01 7.73
N ASN A 8 -26.21 -3.91 6.93
CA ASN A 8 -27.01 -4.72 6.02
C ASN A 8 -27.99 -5.62 6.81
N PRO A 9 -29.07 -6.12 6.19
CA PRO A 9 -30.07 -6.97 6.86
C PRO A 9 -29.51 -8.22 7.55
N ASN A 10 -28.32 -8.66 7.15
CA ASN A 10 -27.60 -9.80 7.73
C ASN A 10 -26.58 -9.40 8.83
N GLY A 11 -26.56 -8.14 9.27
CA GLY A 11 -25.61 -7.62 10.25
C GLY A 11 -24.20 -7.33 9.70
N SER A 12 -23.96 -7.52 8.39
CA SER A 12 -22.67 -7.22 7.78
C SER A 12 -22.45 -5.71 7.65
N ILE A 13 -21.21 -5.28 7.92
CA ILE A 13 -20.75 -3.91 7.65
C ILE A 13 -20.30 -3.85 6.20
N ALA A 14 -20.89 -2.93 5.45
CA ALA A 14 -20.56 -2.64 4.06
C ALA A 14 -20.42 -1.13 3.87
N PHE A 15 -19.65 -0.73 2.86
CA PHE A 15 -19.62 0.65 2.42
C PHE A 15 -21.02 1.09 1.92
N PRO A 16 -21.36 2.38 1.99
CA PRO A 16 -22.62 2.90 1.43
C PRO A 16 -22.80 2.50 -0.03
N TYR A 17 -24.03 2.31 -0.49
CA TYR A 17 -24.32 1.88 -1.87
C TYR A 17 -23.79 2.88 -2.91
N GLU A 18 -23.77 4.16 -2.56
CA GLU A 18 -23.30 5.26 -3.38
C GLU A 18 -21.76 5.38 -3.38
N PHE A 19 -21.05 4.58 -2.59
CA PHE A 19 -19.60 4.56 -2.54
C PHE A 19 -19.02 3.69 -3.66
N THR A 20 -18.12 4.26 -4.46
CA THR A 20 -17.42 3.52 -5.52
C THR A 20 -15.97 3.95 -5.59
N VAL A 21 -15.03 3.02 -5.55
CA VAL A 21 -13.60 3.32 -5.77
C VAL A 21 -13.38 3.62 -7.25
N LEU A 22 -12.76 4.75 -7.54
CA LEU A 22 -12.34 5.12 -8.88
C LEU A 22 -10.86 4.74 -9.03
N LYS A 23 -10.50 3.96 -10.05
CA LYS A 23 -9.09 3.57 -10.32
C LYS A 23 -8.22 4.73 -10.87
N LYS A 24 -8.59 5.96 -10.55
CA LYS A 24 -7.88 7.20 -10.91
C LYS A 24 -6.88 7.52 -9.80
N LYS A 25 -5.60 7.53 -10.15
CA LYS A 25 -4.49 7.82 -9.25
C LYS A 25 -4.24 9.31 -9.16
N GLN A 26 -3.82 9.77 -7.99
CA GLN A 26 -3.32 11.11 -7.75
C GLN A 26 -2.23 11.09 -6.68
N THR A 27 -1.46 12.16 -6.59
CA THR A 27 -0.50 12.35 -5.50
C THR A 27 -1.26 12.58 -4.20
N SER A 28 -0.81 11.95 -3.12
CA SER A 28 -1.35 12.17 -1.79
C SER A 28 -1.09 13.62 -1.34
N GLU A 29 -2.13 14.27 -0.83
CA GLU A 29 -2.05 15.62 -0.23
C GLU A 29 -1.39 15.60 1.14
N ILE A 30 -1.41 14.44 1.81
CA ILE A 30 -0.83 14.23 3.14
C ILE A 30 0.66 13.89 3.05
N ASN A 31 1.07 13.18 1.99
CA ASN A 31 2.47 12.81 1.74
C ASN A 31 2.74 12.70 0.24
N SER A 32 3.47 13.67 -0.32
CA SER A 32 3.72 13.76 -1.76
C SER A 32 4.54 12.61 -2.37
N GLU A 33 5.15 11.73 -1.57
CA GLU A 33 5.86 10.53 -2.05
C GLU A 33 4.94 9.31 -2.21
N LEU A 34 3.66 9.45 -1.86
CA LEU A 34 2.66 8.40 -1.94
C LEU A 34 1.59 8.75 -2.97
N GLU A 35 1.05 7.71 -3.62
CA GLU A 35 -0.20 7.83 -4.36
C GLU A 35 -1.41 7.65 -3.43
N THR A 36 -2.55 8.11 -3.90
CA THR A 36 -3.87 7.81 -3.36
C THR A 36 -4.85 7.69 -4.54
N LEU A 37 -5.99 7.02 -4.35
CA LEU A 37 -7.01 6.95 -5.38
C LEU A 37 -8.08 8.02 -5.18
N MET A 38 -8.97 8.09 -6.16
CA MET A 38 -10.24 8.78 -6.00
C MET A 38 -11.34 7.79 -5.63
N PHE A 39 -12.38 8.27 -4.95
CA PHE A 39 -13.63 7.55 -4.82
C PHE A 39 -14.80 8.46 -5.21
N SER A 40 -15.91 7.88 -5.65
CA SER A 40 -17.17 8.57 -5.79
C SER A 40 -18.06 8.27 -4.59
N TYR A 41 -18.74 9.31 -4.10
CA TYR A 41 -19.77 9.19 -3.08
C TYR A 41 -20.85 10.24 -3.32
N ASN A 42 -22.13 9.86 -3.29
CA ASN A 42 -23.26 10.76 -3.59
C ASN A 42 -23.10 11.55 -4.90
N GLY A 43 -22.58 10.89 -5.94
CA GLY A 43 -22.40 11.46 -7.28
C GLY A 43 -21.25 12.48 -7.42
N LYS A 44 -20.39 12.62 -6.41
CA LYS A 44 -19.22 13.50 -6.44
C LYS A 44 -17.93 12.68 -6.31
N GLU A 45 -16.84 13.14 -6.91
CA GLU A 45 -15.51 12.52 -6.78
C GLU A 45 -14.72 13.18 -5.64
N TYR A 46 -13.99 12.37 -4.89
CA TYR A 46 -13.22 12.78 -3.73
C TYR A 46 -11.84 12.14 -3.71
N ASN A 47 -10.88 12.82 -3.09
CA ASN A 47 -9.57 12.27 -2.80
C ASN A 47 -9.66 11.34 -1.58
N ALA A 48 -9.23 10.09 -1.71
CA ALA A 48 -9.33 9.09 -0.65
C ALA A 48 -8.52 9.45 0.61
N ASP A 49 -7.42 10.18 0.47
CA ASP A 49 -6.64 10.64 1.62
C ASP A 49 -7.36 11.71 2.43
N SER A 50 -7.81 12.76 1.75
CA SER A 50 -8.32 13.97 2.41
C SER A 50 -9.80 13.87 2.77
N ASN A 51 -10.52 12.87 2.25
CA ASN A 51 -11.97 12.76 2.40
C ASN A 51 -12.44 11.39 2.89
N CYS A 52 -11.55 10.52 3.40
CA CYS A 52 -11.96 9.21 3.93
C CYS A 52 -13.02 9.32 5.02
N GLY A 53 -12.94 10.36 5.87
CA GLY A 53 -13.89 10.59 6.95
C GLY A 53 -15.33 10.73 6.46
N LEU A 54 -15.57 11.28 5.27
CA LEU A 54 -16.93 11.41 4.71
C LEU A 54 -17.66 10.07 4.64
N VAL A 55 -16.94 9.02 4.27
CA VAL A 55 -17.52 7.68 4.08
C VAL A 55 -17.42 6.88 5.38
N LEU A 56 -16.30 6.98 6.10
CA LEU A 56 -16.11 6.24 7.35
C LEU A 56 -17.08 6.74 8.44
N GLN A 57 -17.33 8.04 8.54
CA GLN A 57 -18.32 8.60 9.48
C GLN A 57 -19.73 8.17 9.11
N GLU A 58 -20.09 8.17 7.82
CA GLU A 58 -21.40 7.66 7.36
C GLU A 58 -21.60 6.19 7.75
N MET A 59 -20.53 5.41 7.71
CA MET A 59 -20.56 4.01 8.13
C MET A 59 -20.71 3.86 9.66
N GLY A 60 -20.52 4.92 10.45
CA GLY A 60 -20.58 4.92 11.91
C GLY A 60 -19.26 4.57 12.57
N TRP A 61 -18.13 5.04 12.00
CA TRP A 61 -16.77 4.79 12.50
C TRP A 61 -16.59 4.99 14.00
N ASP A 62 -17.19 6.03 14.56
CA ASP A 62 -17.16 6.35 16.00
C ASP A 62 -17.80 5.26 16.87
N THR A 63 -18.82 4.58 16.34
CA THR A 63 -19.56 3.51 17.03
C THR A 63 -19.05 2.10 16.72
N PHE A 64 -18.09 1.95 15.80
CA PHE A 64 -17.54 0.66 15.42
C PHE A 64 -16.74 0.02 16.55
N THR A 65 -16.86 -1.31 16.64
CA THR A 65 -15.95 -2.10 17.47
C THR A 65 -14.53 -2.00 16.92
N ASN A 66 -13.54 -2.31 17.76
CA ASN A 66 -12.14 -2.30 17.33
C ASN A 66 -11.89 -3.25 16.14
N ASP A 67 -12.58 -4.39 16.08
CA ASP A 67 -12.41 -5.35 15.00
C ASP A 67 -13.08 -4.89 13.70
N ASP A 68 -14.21 -4.19 13.79
CA ASP A 68 -14.84 -3.53 12.64
C ASP A 68 -13.92 -2.44 12.08
N LYS A 69 -13.34 -1.59 12.95
CA LYS A 69 -12.39 -0.56 12.53
C LYS A 69 -11.19 -1.16 11.81
N LYS A 70 -10.60 -2.23 12.33
CA LYS A 70 -9.47 -2.94 11.68
C LYS A 70 -9.86 -3.46 10.31
N ARG A 71 -11.02 -4.12 10.19
CA ARG A 71 -11.49 -4.69 8.92
C ARG A 71 -11.76 -3.60 7.88
N ILE A 72 -12.46 -2.53 8.26
CA ILE A 72 -12.80 -1.44 7.35
C ILE A 72 -11.56 -0.62 6.96
N ALA A 73 -10.67 -0.33 7.92
CA ALA A 73 -9.40 0.33 7.62
C ALA A 73 -8.55 -0.49 6.67
N THR A 74 -8.45 -1.81 6.88
CA THR A 74 -7.71 -2.70 5.97
C THR A 74 -8.26 -2.63 4.56
N TYR A 75 -9.58 -2.76 4.40
CA TYR A 75 -10.21 -2.65 3.08
C TYR A 75 -9.96 -1.29 2.44
N PHE A 76 -10.15 -0.20 3.20
CA PHE A 76 -9.98 1.15 2.69
C PHE A 76 -8.54 1.41 2.24
N VAL A 77 -7.55 1.00 3.05
CA VAL A 77 -6.14 1.12 2.69
C VAL A 77 -5.82 0.29 1.44
N ASP A 78 -6.27 -0.97 1.40
CA ASP A 78 -6.01 -1.89 0.29
C ASP A 78 -6.65 -1.42 -1.02
N HIS A 79 -7.93 -1.04 -0.99
CA HIS A 79 -8.68 -0.78 -2.21
C HIS A 79 -8.77 0.71 -2.58
N CYS A 80 -8.63 1.63 -1.63
CA CYS A 80 -8.88 3.06 -1.86
C CYS A 80 -7.61 3.91 -1.80
N LEU A 81 -6.56 3.47 -1.12
CA LEU A 81 -5.32 4.24 -1.04
C LEU A 81 -4.24 3.78 -2.02
N HIS A 82 -4.31 2.53 -2.47
CA HIS A 82 -3.30 1.93 -3.33
C HIS A 82 -3.93 1.28 -4.54
N SER A 83 -3.52 1.67 -5.74
CA SER A 83 -4.05 1.07 -6.98
C SER A 83 -3.80 -0.44 -7.12
N ASN A 84 -2.78 -0.94 -6.44
CA ASN A 84 -2.32 -2.32 -6.52
C ASN A 84 -2.50 -3.09 -5.20
N GLY A 85 -3.21 -2.51 -4.24
CA GLY A 85 -3.39 -3.12 -2.93
C GLY A 85 -2.16 -3.06 -2.03
N ILE A 86 -2.33 -3.64 -0.85
CA ILE A 86 -1.27 -3.94 0.12
C ILE A 86 -0.81 -5.38 -0.04
N LEU A 87 0.42 -5.65 0.40
CA LEU A 87 0.99 -6.99 0.37
C LEU A 87 0.61 -7.72 1.67
N PHE A 88 -0.27 -8.72 1.57
CA PHE A 88 -0.71 -9.51 2.71
C PHE A 88 0.19 -10.70 3.05
N SER A 89 1.09 -11.13 2.17
CA SER A 89 1.86 -12.36 2.42
C SER A 89 3.26 -12.06 2.98
N PRO A 90 3.62 -12.61 4.17
CA PRO A 90 5.01 -12.78 4.57
C PRO A 90 5.66 -13.80 3.62
N GLY A 91 6.26 -13.29 2.55
CA GLY A 91 6.77 -14.10 1.44
C GLY A 91 6.69 -13.36 0.11
N GLY A 92 5.67 -12.50 -0.03
CA GLY A 92 5.53 -11.55 -1.15
C GLY A 92 5.75 -12.23 -2.50
N PHE A 93 4.90 -13.21 -2.84
CA PHE A 93 4.98 -14.04 -4.05
C PHE A 93 6.34 -14.70 -4.25
N GLU A 94 6.52 -15.96 -3.85
CA GLU A 94 7.69 -16.78 -4.25
C GLU A 94 7.52 -17.40 -5.65
N GLY A 95 6.90 -16.66 -6.58
CA GLY A 95 6.75 -17.05 -7.98
C GLY A 95 7.65 -16.22 -8.90
N GLU A 96 7.76 -16.59 -10.17
CA GLU A 96 8.55 -15.84 -11.17
C GLU A 96 8.16 -14.36 -11.29
N SER A 97 6.92 -14.01 -10.90
CA SER A 97 6.37 -12.65 -10.84
C SER A 97 6.75 -11.85 -9.58
N SER A 98 7.51 -12.43 -8.64
CA SER A 98 7.98 -11.73 -7.44
C SER A 98 8.81 -10.50 -7.82
N PRO A 99 8.66 -9.37 -7.12
CA PRO A 99 9.53 -8.21 -7.33
C PRO A 99 11.02 -8.53 -7.05
N PHE A 100 11.28 -9.57 -6.25
CA PHE A 100 12.61 -10.00 -5.85
C PHE A 100 13.03 -11.36 -6.44
N SER A 101 12.23 -12.02 -7.29
CA SER A 101 12.47 -13.40 -7.79
C SER A 101 13.75 -13.51 -8.61
N LYS A 102 14.14 -12.42 -9.30
CA LYS A 102 15.32 -12.36 -10.17
C LYS A 102 16.55 -11.75 -9.48
N SER A 103 16.44 -11.32 -8.22
CA SER A 103 17.58 -10.76 -7.51
C SER A 103 18.44 -11.89 -6.94
N MET A 104 19.62 -12.11 -7.53
CA MET A 104 20.63 -13.06 -7.02
C MET A 104 21.09 -12.73 -5.58
N PHE A 105 20.80 -11.53 -5.06
CA PHE A 105 21.09 -11.12 -3.69
C PHE A 105 19.82 -11.12 -2.83
N SER A 106 19.27 -12.33 -2.60
CA SER A 106 18.16 -12.58 -1.66
C SER A 106 18.42 -12.04 -0.24
N ILE A 107 19.68 -11.73 0.12
CA ILE A 107 20.09 -11.25 1.44
C ILE A 107 19.63 -9.81 1.79
N PHE A 108 19.22 -9.02 0.79
CA PHE A 108 18.68 -7.65 1.02
C PHE A 108 17.16 -7.58 0.86
N LYS A 109 16.47 -8.71 0.73
CA LYS A 109 15.01 -8.75 0.66
C LYS A 109 14.44 -8.35 2.03
N PRO A 110 13.44 -7.45 2.08
CA PRO A 110 12.73 -7.18 3.32
C PRO A 110 11.98 -8.43 3.81
N THR A 111 11.99 -8.65 5.12
CA THR A 111 11.08 -9.61 5.75
C THR A 111 9.67 -9.03 5.72
N PHE A 112 8.83 -9.57 4.85
CA PHE A 112 7.43 -9.18 4.77
C PHE A 112 6.66 -9.66 5.99
N THR A 113 5.72 -8.85 6.43
CA THR A 113 4.82 -9.12 7.54
C THR A 113 3.38 -8.88 7.09
N TYR A 114 2.42 -9.51 7.76
CA TYR A 114 1.02 -9.10 7.64
C TYR A 114 0.85 -7.64 8.11
N PRO A 115 -0.19 -6.94 7.64
CA PRO A 115 -0.51 -5.63 8.18
C PRO A 115 -0.72 -5.69 9.69
N GLU A 116 -0.05 -4.81 10.42
CA GLU A 116 -0.20 -4.68 11.86
C GLU A 116 -1.11 -3.49 12.18
N ILE A 117 -2.12 -3.71 13.03
CA ILE A 117 -3.10 -2.68 13.35
C ILE A 117 -3.25 -2.57 14.86
N THR A 118 -3.04 -1.36 15.37
CA THR A 118 -3.25 -1.01 16.78
C THR A 118 -4.25 0.14 16.88
N ILE A 119 -5.00 0.20 17.97
CA ILE A 119 -5.92 1.29 18.28
C ILE A 119 -5.53 1.78 19.67
N ASP A 120 -5.22 3.06 19.79
CA ASP A 120 -4.79 3.65 21.05
C ASP A 120 -5.99 3.99 21.98
N SER A 121 -5.70 4.47 23.18
CA SER A 121 -6.72 4.86 24.16
C SER A 121 -7.57 6.07 23.74
N LYS A 122 -7.15 6.83 22.73
CA LYS A 122 -7.91 7.94 22.14
C LYS A 122 -8.80 7.49 20.98
N GLY A 123 -8.66 6.23 20.55
CA GLY A 123 -9.38 5.66 19.44
C GLY A 123 -8.72 5.90 18.07
N ASP A 124 -7.49 6.44 18.04
CA ASP A 124 -6.71 6.58 16.81
C ASP A 124 -6.22 5.19 16.39
N LEU A 125 -6.53 4.79 15.16
CA LEU A 125 -6.08 3.55 14.55
C LEU A 125 -4.76 3.78 13.81
N THR A 126 -3.72 3.04 14.17
CA THR A 126 -2.46 3.00 13.44
C THR A 126 -2.35 1.68 12.71
N MET A 127 -2.09 1.73 11.40
CA MET A 127 -1.86 0.54 10.57
C MET A 127 -0.50 0.63 9.88
N GLU A 128 0.31 -0.41 10.02
CA GLU A 128 1.57 -0.59 9.30
C GLU A 128 1.45 -1.72 8.29
N TYR A 129 1.92 -1.48 7.08
CA TYR A 129 1.70 -2.41 5.97
C TYR A 129 2.70 -2.23 4.84
N TRP A 130 2.83 -3.28 4.04
CA TRP A 130 3.66 -3.27 2.84
C TRP A 130 2.84 -2.92 1.61
N ASN A 131 3.38 -2.12 0.70
CA ASN A 131 2.80 -1.84 -0.61
C ASN A 131 3.91 -1.84 -1.68
N LYS A 132 3.56 -2.28 -2.90
CA LYS A 132 4.43 -2.17 -4.07
C LYS A 132 4.01 -0.98 -4.93
N ASP A 133 4.93 -0.05 -5.09
CA ASP A 133 4.85 1.03 -6.06
C ASP A 133 5.45 0.53 -7.38
N TYR A 134 4.58 0.19 -8.32
CA TYR A 134 4.97 -0.33 -9.63
C TYR A 134 5.55 0.75 -10.55
N THR A 135 5.22 2.04 -10.32
CA THR A 135 5.75 3.15 -11.10
C THR A 135 7.25 3.29 -10.86
N ASN A 136 7.66 3.24 -9.59
CA ASN A 136 9.05 3.38 -9.19
C ASN A 136 9.76 2.04 -8.99
N ASN A 137 9.05 0.93 -9.18
CA ASN A 137 9.51 -0.42 -8.86
C ASN A 137 10.15 -0.49 -7.46
N THR A 138 9.42 0.03 -6.47
CA THR A 138 9.83 0.03 -5.06
C THR A 138 8.81 -0.68 -4.21
N VAL A 139 9.28 -1.26 -3.11
CA VAL A 139 8.43 -1.84 -2.08
C VAL A 139 8.59 -1.00 -0.82
N LYS A 140 7.49 -0.43 -0.36
CA LYS A 140 7.43 0.52 0.75
C LYS A 140 6.75 -0.13 1.94
N PHE A 141 7.34 0.01 3.12
CA PHE A 141 6.68 -0.24 4.39
C PHE A 141 6.11 1.09 4.87
N ASN A 142 4.79 1.18 4.94
CA ASN A 142 4.06 2.40 5.23
C ASN A 142 3.39 2.32 6.60
N ARG A 143 3.16 3.49 7.20
CA ARG A 143 2.30 3.68 8.35
C ARG A 143 1.21 4.67 7.99
N ILE A 144 -0.03 4.36 8.36
CA ILE A 144 -1.16 5.28 8.31
C ILE A 144 -1.76 5.43 9.70
N VAL A 145 -2.22 6.64 10.02
CA VAL A 145 -2.98 6.92 11.24
C VAL A 145 -4.34 7.48 10.81
N ILE A 146 -5.40 6.79 11.21
CA ILE A 146 -6.80 7.23 11.06
C ILE A 146 -7.27 7.62 12.46
N ASP A 147 -7.78 8.83 12.62
CA ASP A 147 -8.22 9.31 13.92
C ASP A 147 -9.56 8.71 14.35
N SER A 148 -10.00 9.07 15.56
CA SER A 148 -11.29 8.64 16.10
C SER A 148 -12.52 9.13 15.32
N ASN A 149 -12.37 10.13 14.45
CA ASN A 149 -13.41 10.61 13.54
C ASN A 149 -13.35 9.92 12.17
N GLY A 150 -12.38 9.06 11.91
CA GLY A 150 -12.24 8.37 10.64
C GLY A 150 -11.47 9.18 9.58
N ASP A 151 -10.82 10.27 9.97
CA ASP A 151 -9.98 11.07 9.08
C ASP A 151 -8.54 10.56 9.10
N ILE A 152 -7.87 10.54 7.94
CA ILE A 152 -6.45 10.20 7.87
C ILE A 152 -5.64 11.40 8.39
N LYS A 153 -5.04 11.20 9.56
CA LYS A 153 -4.20 12.20 10.22
C LYS A 153 -2.78 12.22 9.68
N SER A 154 -2.24 11.06 9.29
CA SER A 154 -0.90 10.99 8.70
C SER A 154 -0.68 9.73 7.87
N ARG A 155 0.18 9.86 6.85
CA ARG A 155 0.75 8.75 6.07
C ARG A 155 2.26 8.91 5.99
N LYS A 156 3.01 7.85 6.30
CA LYS A 156 4.48 7.89 6.32
C LYS A 156 5.06 6.64 5.67
N ILE A 157 6.13 6.83 4.90
CA ILE A 157 7.00 5.73 4.48
C ILE A 157 7.99 5.49 5.62
N ILE A 158 7.95 4.31 6.22
CA ILE A 158 8.85 3.89 7.30
C ILE A 158 10.12 3.28 6.72
N LYS A 159 9.99 2.46 5.67
CA LYS A 159 11.11 1.86 4.94
C LYS A 159 10.78 1.79 3.45
N SER A 160 11.81 1.86 2.60
CA SER A 160 11.66 1.73 1.15
C SER A 160 12.79 0.88 0.58
N TYR A 161 12.43 -0.08 -0.26
CA TYR A 161 13.34 -1.03 -0.88
C TYR A 161 13.19 -0.96 -2.39
N ARG A 162 14.27 -0.66 -3.10
CA ARG A 162 14.30 -0.75 -4.57
C ARG A 162 14.45 -2.22 -4.96
N THR A 163 13.61 -2.68 -5.88
CA THR A 163 13.80 -3.99 -6.50
C THR A 163 14.80 -3.82 -7.64
N LEU A 164 16.09 -4.02 -7.35
CA LEU A 164 17.16 -4.00 -8.34
C LEU A 164 17.00 -5.22 -9.26
N ALA A 165 16.44 -5.01 -10.46
CA ALA A 165 16.60 -5.95 -11.56
C ALA A 165 18.02 -5.78 -12.12
N LEU A 166 18.98 -6.53 -11.58
CA LEU A 166 20.35 -6.52 -12.05
C LEU A 166 20.45 -7.20 -13.42
N PHE A 167 20.53 -6.42 -14.48
CA PHE A 167 21.10 -6.84 -15.77
C PHE A 167 22.64 -6.84 -15.71
N LEU A 168 23.25 -7.37 -14.64
CA LEU A 168 24.71 -7.49 -14.53
C LEU A 168 25.16 -8.88 -14.98
N VAL A 169 25.14 -9.12 -16.30
CA VAL A 169 25.97 -10.18 -16.90
C VAL A 169 26.76 -9.69 -18.12
N THR A 170 26.44 -8.54 -18.71
CA THR A 170 27.11 -8.12 -19.95
C THR A 170 28.41 -7.33 -19.72
N SER A 171 28.57 -6.57 -18.63
CA SER A 171 29.74 -5.69 -18.46
C SER A 171 31.01 -6.43 -18.06
N VAL A 172 30.92 -7.39 -17.12
CA VAL A 172 32.09 -8.17 -16.66
C VAL A 172 32.52 -9.19 -17.73
N ALA A 173 31.55 -9.78 -18.44
CA ALA A 173 31.83 -10.65 -19.58
C ALA A 173 32.45 -9.88 -20.75
N PHE A 174 32.03 -8.64 -21.02
CA PHE A 174 32.61 -7.81 -22.09
C PHE A 174 34.03 -7.34 -21.76
N VAL A 175 34.29 -6.89 -20.52
CA VAL A 175 35.66 -6.52 -20.10
C VAL A 175 36.57 -7.76 -20.08
N GLY A 176 36.09 -8.90 -19.59
CA GLY A 176 36.81 -10.18 -19.65
C GLY A 176 37.11 -10.62 -21.09
N PHE A 177 36.13 -10.51 -22.00
CA PHE A 177 36.29 -10.84 -23.41
C PHE A 177 37.27 -9.90 -24.13
N VAL A 178 37.20 -8.59 -23.90
CA VAL A 178 38.14 -7.60 -24.47
C VAL A 178 39.56 -7.82 -23.96
N LEU A 179 39.73 -8.15 -22.68
CA LEU A 179 41.05 -8.46 -22.11
C LEU A 179 41.62 -9.79 -22.63
N MET A 180 40.79 -10.83 -22.81
CA MET A 180 41.22 -12.09 -23.42
C MET A 180 41.58 -11.94 -24.90
N LYS A 181 40.81 -11.17 -25.68
CA LYS A 181 41.10 -10.92 -27.10
C LYS A 181 42.42 -10.16 -27.30
N LYS A 182 42.75 -9.22 -26.39
CA LYS A 182 44.04 -8.50 -26.42
C LYS A 182 45.26 -9.39 -26.08
N LYS A 183 45.08 -10.47 -25.30
CA LYS A 183 46.15 -11.44 -25.01
C LYS A 183 46.44 -12.37 -26.19
N LEU A 184 45.43 -12.75 -26.97
CA LEU A 184 45.58 -13.65 -28.13
C LEU A 184 46.27 -13.01 -29.35
N ILE A 185 46.28 -11.67 -29.46
CA ILE A 185 46.95 -10.94 -30.56
C ILE A 185 48.46 -10.73 -30.30
N LYS A 186 48.94 -11.00 -29.08
CA LYS A 186 50.34 -10.82 -28.66
C LYS A 186 51.13 -12.13 -28.53
N LEU A 187 50.57 -13.24 -29.02
CA LEU A 187 51.23 -14.54 -29.20
C LEU A 187 51.34 -14.82 -30.70
#